data_AF-A0A970Q4U3-F1
#
_entry.id   AF-A0A970Q4U3-F1
#
_cell.length_a   1.000
_cell.length_b   1.000
_cell.length_c   1.000
_cell.angle_alpha   90.00
_cell.angle_beta   90.00
_cell.angle_gamma   90.00
#
_symmetry.space_group_name_H-M   'P 1'
#
loop_
_entity.id
_entity.type
_entity.pdbx_description
1 polymer ?
#
loop_
_entity_poly.entity_id
_entity_poly.type
_entity_poly.pdbx_seq_one_letter_code
_entity_poly.pdbx_strand_id
1 'polypeptide(L)'
;MLELALGLCVLVFVLFICLIAAHFSGRARVKMLIGLTMSLTATLAMGLFCYIQRINGNPDQGMELLQWYLPSAVFVIFIATGIIAAASVVKGKY
;
A
#
# COMPACT_ATOMS: atom_id res chain seq x y z
N MET A 1 -1.93 11.68 14.93
CA MET A 1 -2.37 11.37 13.55
C MET A 1 -1.19 11.23 12.59
N LEU A 2 -0.26 12.20 12.57
CA LEU A 2 0.91 12.16 11.67
C LEU A 2 1.85 10.97 11.95
N GLU A 3 2.16 10.68 13.21
CA GLU A 3 2.99 9.52 13.57
C GLU A 3 2.37 8.18 13.16
N LEU A 4 1.05 8.05 13.30
CA LEU A 4 0.32 6.85 12.90
C LEU A 4 0.30 6.69 11.37
N ALA A 5 0.13 7.79 10.63
CA ALA A 5 0.26 7.79 9.17
C ALA A 5 1.67 7.40 8.72
N LEU A 6 2.71 7.98 9.34
CA LEU A 6 4.10 7.62 9.08
C LEU A 6 4.36 6.14 9.39
N GLY A 7 3.90 5.65 10.53
CA GLY A 7 4.01 4.25 10.92
C GLY A 7 3.36 3.29 9.93
N LEU A 8 2.16 3.62 9.45
CA LEU A 8 1.49 2.83 8.41
C LEU A 8 2.26 2.86 7.09
N CYS A 9 2.78 4.02 6.66
CA CYS A 9 3.59 4.12 5.44
C CYS A 9 4.87 3.28 5.53
N VAL A 10 5.59 3.35 6.66
CA VAL A 10 6.78 2.53 6.91
C VAL A 10 6.42 1.04 6.89
N LEU A 11 5.31 0.66 7.53
CA LEU A 11 4.84 -0.73 7.54
C LEU A 11 4.51 -1.23 6.13
N VAL A 12 3.83 -0.43 5.29
CA VAL A 12 3.56 -0.78 3.89
C VAL A 12 4.87 -1.00 3.13
N PHE A 13 5.86 -0.12 3.32
CA PHE A 13 7.16 -0.23 2.67
C PHE A 13 7.94 -1.49 3.11
N VAL A 14 7.94 -1.80 4.41
CA VAL A 14 8.53 -3.03 4.94
C VAL A 14 7.83 -4.27 4.37
N LEU A 15 6.50 -4.28 4.34
CA LEU A 15 5.72 -5.37 3.76
C LEU A 15 6.01 -5.55 2.26
N PHE A 16 6.23 -4.46 1.53
CA PHE A 16 6.63 -4.50 0.12
C PHE A 16 8.00 -5.16 -0.07
N ILE A 17 9.00 -4.80 0.74
CA ILE A 17 10.32 -5.46 0.71
C ILE A 17 10.19 -6.95 1.05
N CYS A 18 9.41 -7.29 2.08
CA CYS A 18 9.12 -8.67 2.44
C CYS A 18 8.42 -9.44 1.31
N LEU A 19 7.52 -8.78 0.56
CA LEU A 19 6.83 -9.38 -0.57
C LEU A 19 7.80 -9.69 -1.71
N ILE A 20 8.74 -8.78 -2.01
CA ILE A 20 9.82 -8.99 -2.98
C ILE A 20 10.67 -10.18 -2.54
N ALA A 21 11.12 -10.22 -1.28
CA ALA A 21 11.91 -11.35 -0.77
C ALA A 21 11.14 -12.68 -0.83
N ALA A 22 9.85 -12.67 -0.48
CA ALA A 22 8.98 -13.84 -0.55
C ALA A 22 8.76 -14.32 -1.99
N HIS A 23 8.82 -13.43 -2.97
CA HIS A 23 8.75 -13.78 -4.38
C HIS A 23 9.89 -14.73 -4.79
N PHE A 24 11.11 -14.49 -4.30
CA PHE A 24 12.27 -15.35 -4.57
C PHE A 24 12.32 -16.63 -3.71
N SER A 25 11.65 -16.63 -2.56
CA SER A 25 11.66 -17.77 -1.64
C SER A 25 10.78 -18.96 -2.08
N GLY A 26 9.91 -18.79 -3.09
CA GLY A 26 9.00 -19.85 -3.57
C GLY A 26 7.86 -20.22 -2.61
N ARG A 27 7.78 -19.59 -1.43
CA ARG A 27 6.75 -19.84 -0.41
C ARG A 27 5.42 -19.16 -0.77
N ALA A 28 4.65 -19.82 -1.62
CA ALA A 28 3.40 -19.27 -2.18
C ALA A 28 2.41 -18.77 -1.11
N ARG A 29 2.19 -19.52 -0.02
CA ARG A 29 1.26 -19.10 1.06
C ARG A 29 1.73 -17.83 1.79
N VAL A 30 3.04 -17.69 2.01
CA VAL A 30 3.63 -16.50 2.66
C VAL A 30 3.49 -15.28 1.75
N LYS A 31 3.77 -15.43 0.45
CA LYS A 31 3.57 -14.38 -0.55
C LYS A 31 2.12 -13.89 -0.58
N MET A 32 1.15 -14.81 -0.53
CA MET A 32 -0.28 -14.47 -0.49
C MET A 32 -0.64 -13.67 0.77
N LEU A 33 -0.19 -14.15 1.94
CA LEU A 33 -0.51 -13.50 3.22
C LEU A 33 0.10 -12.09 3.29
N ILE A 34 1.38 -11.94 2.92
CA ILE A 34 2.06 -10.63 2.86
C ILE A 34 1.38 -9.71 1.85
N GLY A 35 0.99 -10.23 0.68
CA GLY A 35 0.30 -9.43 -0.34
C GLY A 35 -1.02 -8.86 0.17
N LEU A 36 -1.86 -9.70 0.81
CA LEU A 36 -3.14 -9.26 1.38
C LEU A 36 -2.96 -8.27 2.54
N THR A 37 -2.02 -8.52 3.46
CA THR A 37 -1.77 -7.60 4.58
C THR A 37 -1.20 -6.27 4.10
N MET A 38 -0.35 -6.28 3.06
CA MET A 38 0.17 -5.07 2.44
C MET A 38 -0.96 -4.25 1.81
N SER A 39 -1.84 -4.88 1.01
CA SER A 39 -2.97 -4.19 0.38
C SER A 39 -3.93 -3.59 1.41
N LEU A 40 -4.23 -4.34 2.49
CA LEU A 40 -5.09 -3.84 3.55
C LEU A 40 -4.45 -2.64 4.27
N THR A 41 -3.18 -2.76 4.66
CA THR A 41 -2.45 -1.68 5.35
C THR A 41 -2.34 -0.44 4.46
N ALA A 42 -2.07 -0.61 3.16
CA ALA A 42 -2.00 0.49 2.20
C ALA A 42 -3.36 1.19 2.00
N THR A 43 -4.46 0.43 2.03
CA THR A 43 -5.82 1.00 1.98
C THR A 43 -6.12 1.84 3.22
N LEU A 44 -5.75 1.36 4.41
CA LEU A 44 -5.89 2.10 5.65
C LEU A 44 -5.01 3.37 5.67
N ALA A 45 -3.77 3.26 5.20
CA ALA A 45 -2.85 4.39 5.08
C ALA A 45 -3.39 5.45 4.11
N MET A 46 -3.92 5.04 2.97
CA MET A 46 -4.55 5.93 2.00
C MET A 46 -5.78 6.63 2.58
N GLY A 47 -6.66 5.89 3.25
CA GLY A 47 -7.84 6.47 3.91
C GLY A 47 -7.46 7.51 4.97
N LEU A 48 -6.44 7.21 5.79
CA LEU A 48 -5.91 8.15 6.78
C LEU A 48 -5.25 9.37 6.13
N PHE A 49 -4.52 9.18 5.04
CA PHE A 49 -3.93 10.27 4.26
C PHE A 49 -5.00 11.23 3.74
N CYS A 50 -6.06 10.71 3.11
CA CYS A 50 -7.19 11.51 2.64
C CYS A 50 -7.87 12.25 3.80
N TYR A 51 -8.02 11.59 4.95
CA TYR A 51 -8.57 12.22 6.16
C TYR A 51 -7.70 13.39 6.64
N ILE A 52 -6.37 13.19 6.73
CA ILE A 52 -5.41 14.24 7.14
C ILE A 52 -5.44 15.42 6.18
N GLN A 53 -5.44 15.17 4.87
CA GLN A 53 -5.49 16.27 3.90
C GLN A 53 -6.80 17.05 3.97
N ARG A 54 -7.93 16.38 4.24
CA ARG A 54 -9.23 17.04 4.41
C ARG A 54 -9.27 17.96 5.63
N ILE A 55 -8.69 17.55 6.76
CA ILE A 55 -8.64 18.40 7.97
C ILE A 55 -7.65 19.56 7.84
N ASN A 56 -6.62 19.42 6.99
CA ASN A 56 -5.61 20.45 6.77
C ASN A 56 -5.99 21.50 5.71
N GLY A 57 -7.22 21.44 5.17
CA GLY A 57 -7.71 22.45 4.22
C GLY A 57 -7.57 22.06 2.74
N ASN A 58 -7.33 20.78 2.44
CA ASN A 58 -7.04 20.26 1.09
C ASN A 58 -5.66 20.74 0.57
N PRO A 59 -5.12 20.17 -0.53
CA PRO A 59 -3.81 20.56 -1.05
C PRO A 59 -3.87 21.97 -1.64
N ASP A 60 -2.72 22.66 -1.65
CA ASP A 60 -2.62 24.02 -2.17
C ASP A 60 -3.03 24.08 -3.64
N GLN A 61 -3.78 25.12 -4.02
CA GLN A 61 -4.19 25.33 -5.40
C GLN A 61 -2.97 25.44 -6.32
N GLY A 62 -2.92 24.60 -7.36
CA GLY A 62 -1.78 24.49 -8.27
C GLY A 62 -0.75 23.43 -7.88
N MET A 63 -0.80 22.87 -6.66
CA MET A 63 0.10 21.80 -6.19
C MET A 63 -0.61 20.44 -6.01
N GLU A 64 -1.87 20.33 -6.41
CA GLU A 64 -2.72 19.15 -6.24
C GLU A 64 -2.08 17.87 -6.82
N LEU A 65 -1.39 18.00 -7.98
CA LEU A 65 -0.70 16.90 -8.66
C LEU A 65 0.32 16.23 -7.75
N LEU A 66 1.15 17.03 -7.08
CA LEU A 66 2.21 16.54 -6.22
C LEU A 66 1.70 16.18 -4.82
N GLN A 67 0.79 16.97 -4.26
CA GLN A 67 0.35 16.80 -2.87
C GLN A 67 -0.80 15.79 -2.72
N TRP A 68 -1.55 15.47 -3.77
CA TRP A 68 -2.71 14.60 -3.68
C TRP A 68 -2.65 13.42 -4.64
N TYR A 69 -2.52 13.69 -5.94
CA TYR A 69 -2.58 12.64 -6.95
C TYR A 69 -1.38 11.69 -6.88
N LEU A 70 -0.16 12.23 -6.73
CA LEU A 70 1.05 11.40 -6.66
C LEU A 70 1.08 10.46 -5.44
N PRO A 71 0.84 10.92 -4.19
CA PRO A 71 0.73 10.02 -3.04
C PRO A 71 -0.39 8.98 -3.20
N SER A 72 -1.55 9.40 -3.71
CA SER A 72 -2.68 8.49 -3.94
C SER A 72 -2.34 7.40 -4.96
N ALA A 73 -1.67 7.75 -6.06
CA ALA A 73 -1.22 6.80 -7.06
C ALA A 73 -0.24 5.78 -6.47
N VAL A 74 0.69 6.21 -5.61
CA VAL A 74 1.63 5.31 -4.93
C VAL A 74 0.88 4.31 -4.05
N PHE A 75 -0.12 4.74 -3.27
CA PHE A 75 -0.95 3.81 -2.49
C PHE A 75 -1.68 2.80 -3.38
N VAL A 76 -2.29 3.26 -4.49
CA VAL A 76 -2.98 2.38 -5.44
C VAL A 76 -2.04 1.33 -6.03
N ILE A 77 -0.79 1.70 -6.36
CA ILE A 77 0.23 0.75 -6.85
C ILE A 77 0.53 -0.32 -5.80
N PHE A 78 0.72 0.06 -4.53
CA PHE A 78 0.93 -0.93 -3.46
C PHE A 78 -0.28 -1.85 -3.29
N ILE A 79 -1.50 -1.29 -3.26
CA ILE A 79 -2.73 -2.07 -3.13
C ILE A 79 -2.85 -3.08 -4.28
N ALA A 80 -2.69 -2.63 -5.52
CA ALA A 80 -2.77 -3.47 -6.71
C ALA A 80 -1.68 -4.56 -6.69
N THR A 81 -0.45 -4.20 -6.33
CA THR A 81 0.68 -5.15 -6.27
C THR A 81 0.41 -6.27 -5.26
N GLY A 82 -0.08 -5.95 -4.07
CA GLY A 82 -0.42 -6.95 -3.05
C GLY A 82 -1.56 -7.87 -3.48
N ILE A 83 -2.59 -7.33 -4.14
CA ILE A 83 -3.71 -8.11 -4.69
C ILE A 83 -3.23 -9.03 -5.81
N ILE A 84 -2.44 -8.53 -6.76
CA ILE A 84 -1.87 -9.32 -7.87
C ILE A 84 -1.00 -10.45 -7.32
N ALA A 85 -0.15 -10.15 -6.33
CA ALA A 85 0.71 -11.15 -5.70
C ALA A 85 -0.13 -12.26 -5.03
N ALA A 86 -1.20 -11.91 -4.32
CA ALA A 86 -2.12 -12.86 -3.72
C ALA A 86 -2.88 -13.69 -4.78
N ALA A 87 -3.43 -13.04 -5.81
CA ALA A 87 -4.16 -13.69 -6.89
C ALA A 87 -3.28 -14.66 -7.71
N SER A 88 -2.00 -14.31 -7.92
CA SER A 88 -1.04 -15.17 -8.64
C SER A 88 -0.84 -16.53 -7.95
N VAL A 89 -0.96 -16.58 -6.61
CA VAL A 89 -0.85 -17.82 -5.82
C VAL A 89 -2.09 -18.68 -5.96
N VAL A 90 -3.26 -18.06 -6.05
CA VAL A 90 -4.52 -18.78 -6.26
C VAL A 90 -4.56 -19.40 -7.65
N LYS A 91 -4.17 -18.64 -8.69
CA LYS A 91 -4.12 -19.15 -10.07
C LYS A 91 -3.13 -20.28 -10.27
N GLY A 92 -1.97 -20.28 -9.60
CA GLY A 92 -0.99 -21.36 -9.72
C GLY A 92 -1.39 -22.69 -9.06
N LYS A 93 -2.56 -22.76 -8.40
CA LYS A 93 -3.07 -23.99 -7.75
C LYS A 93 -4.17 -24.71 -8.54
N TYR A 94 -4.72 -24.08 -9.58
CA TYR A 94 -5.74 -24.64 -10.47
C TYR A 94 -5.14 -24.78 -11.87
#